data_AF-A0A953QQ16-F1
#
_entry.id   AF-A0A953QQ16-F1
#
_cell.length_a   1.000
_cell.length_b   1.000
_cell.length_c   1.000
_cell.angle_alpha   90.00
_cell.angle_beta   90.00
_cell.angle_gamma   90.00
#
_symmetry.space_group_name_H-M   'P 1'
#
loop_
_entity.id
_entity.type
_entity.pdbx_description
1 polymer ?
#
loop_
_entity_poly.entity_id
_entity_poly.type
_entity_poly.pdbx_seq_one_letter_code
_entity_poly.pdbx_strand_id
1 'polypeptide(L)' 'SQRPGSVVTRDELLREVWKQPFGGSNVVDVVVRGLRRKLGGNAWVIRTVKGHGYQYNDTES' A
#
# COMPACT_ATOMS: atom_id res chain seq x y z
N SER A 1 10.42 5.03 8.98
CA SER A 1 9.96 3.93 9.85
C SER A 1 9.14 2.97 9.02
N GLN A 2 9.73 1.87 8.53
CA GLN A 2 8.94 0.83 7.88
C GLN A 2 8.20 0.06 8.99
N ARG A 3 6.95 -0.32 8.77
CA ARG A 3 6.17 -1.18 9.68
C ARG A 3 5.88 -2.52 9.00
N PRO A 4 6.88 -3.42 8.89
CA PRO A 4 6.66 -4.74 8.30
C PRO A 4 5.54 -5.47 9.03
N GLY A 5 4.70 -6.18 8.28
CA GLY A 5 3.57 -6.93 8.85
C GLY A 5 2.42 -6.08 9.40
N SER A 6 2.52 -4.75 9.45
CA SER A 6 1.39 -3.89 9.84
C SER A 6 0.52 -3.55 8.64
N VAL A 7 -0.80 -3.55 8.84
CA VAL A 7 -1.75 -3.08 7.82
C VAL A 7 -1.84 -1.56 7.88
N VAL A 8 -1.62 -0.90 6.75
CA VAL A 8 -1.81 0.53 6.55
C VAL A 8 -3.05 0.74 5.69
N THR A 9 -4.00 1.53 6.19
CA THR A 9 -5.25 1.83 5.51
C THR A 9 -5.04 2.80 4.34
N ARG A 10 -6.02 2.84 3.42
CA ARG A 10 -5.98 3.81 2.31
C ARG A 10 -6.00 5.24 2.80
N ASP A 11 -6.76 5.52 3.86
CA ASP A 11 -6.89 6.87 4.42
C ASP A 11 -5.62 7.29 5.16
N GLU A 12 -4.89 6.36 5.79
CA GLU A 12 -3.54 6.64 6.30
C GLU A 12 -2.56 6.94 5.17
N LEU A 13 -2.56 6.15 4.09
CA LEU A 13 -1.68 6.41 2.94
C LEU A 13 -1.98 7.78 2.30
N LEU A 14 -3.26 8.11 2.11
CA LEU A 14 -3.68 9.43 1.62
C LEU A 14 -3.20 10.57 2.53
N ARG A 15 -3.41 10.43 3.84
CA ARG A 15 -2.98 11.43 4.84
C ARG A 15 -1.47 11.57 4.90
N GLU A 16 -0.73 10.48 4.90
CA GLU A 16 0.71 10.50 5.18
C GLU A 16 1.54 10.78 3.93
N VAL A 17 1.19 10.22 2.79
CA VAL A 17 1.96 10.34 1.54
C VAL A 17 1.49 11.53 0.71
N TRP A 18 0.17 11.68 0.54
CA TRP A 18 -0.41 12.78 -0.25
C TRP A 18 -0.72 14.03 0.56
N LYS A 19 -0.67 13.97 1.90
CA LYS A 19 -1.04 15.07 2.81
C LYS A 19 -2.48 15.56 2.57
N GLN A 20 -3.35 14.67 2.11
CA GLN A 20 -4.75 14.95 1.86
C GLN A 20 -5.62 14.06 2.76
N PRO A 21 -6.34 14.65 3.75
CA PRO A 21 -7.15 13.89 4.69
C PRO A 21 -8.47 13.37 4.12
N PHE A 22 -8.90 13.89 2.96
CA PHE A 22 -10.15 13.52 2.32
C PHE A 22 -9.94 13.36 0.81
N GLY A 23 -10.64 12.37 0.23
CA GLY A 23 -10.74 12.19 -1.21
C GLY A 23 -10.08 10.92 -1.76
N GLY A 24 -10.70 10.36 -2.80
CA GLY A 24 -10.07 9.53 -3.83
C GLY A 24 -9.20 8.35 -3.38
N SER A 25 -9.66 7.48 -2.48
CA SER A 25 -8.96 6.22 -2.13
C SER A 25 -8.56 5.37 -3.35
N ASN A 26 -9.26 5.55 -4.48
CA ASN A 26 -8.91 5.03 -5.80
C ASN A 26 -7.48 5.39 -6.26
N VAL A 27 -6.95 6.57 -5.91
CA VAL A 27 -5.58 6.99 -6.27
C VAL A 27 -4.54 6.07 -5.62
N VAL A 28 -4.79 5.65 -4.37
CA VAL A 28 -3.92 4.71 -3.66
C VAL A 28 -3.85 3.40 -4.42
N ASP A 29 -5.00 2.88 -4.85
CA ASP A 29 -5.09 1.62 -5.59
C ASP A 29 -4.39 1.70 -6.95
N VAL A 30 -4.55 2.81 -7.67
CA VAL A 30 -3.85 3.07 -8.95
C VAL A 30 -2.33 3.11 -8.73
N VAL A 31 -1.87 3.79 -7.69
CA VAL A 31 -0.44 3.92 -7.40
C VAL A 31 0.14 2.59 -6.94
N VAL A 32 -0.54 1.83 -6.09
CA VAL A 32 -0.11 0.49 -5.68
C VAL A 32 -0.07 -0.45 -6.88
N ARG A 33 -1.03 -0.38 -7.79
CA ARG A 33 -0.99 -1.16 -9.05
C ARG A 33 0.21 -0.76 -9.90
N GLY A 34 0.52 0.53 -10.00
CA GLY A 34 1.71 1.04 -10.67
C GLY A 34 3.00 0.52 -10.04
N LEU A 35 3.08 0.55 -8.71
CA LEU A 35 4.23 0.09 -7.94
C LEU A 35 4.46 -1.41 -8.11
N ARG A 36 3.41 -2.23 -8.00
CA ARG A 36 3.49 -3.69 -8.27
C ARG A 36 4.02 -3.99 -9.67
N ARG A 37 3.58 -3.25 -10.70
CA ARG A 37 4.13 -3.40 -12.06
C ARG A 37 5.63 -3.10 -12.11
N LYS A 38 6.09 -2.07 -11.42
CA LYS A 38 7.52 -1.71 -11.34
C LYS A 38 8.35 -2.72 -10.53
N LEU A 39 7.75 -3.33 -9.51
CA LEU A 39 8.38 -4.36 -8.68
C LEU A 39 8.50 -5.71 -9.38
N GLY A 40 7.69 -5.98 -10.41
CA GLY A 40 7.77 -7.21 -11.19
C GLY A 40 7.60 -8.46 -10.32
N GLY A 41 8.57 -9.37 -10.37
CA GLY A 41 8.58 -10.60 -9.56
C GLY A 41 8.49 -10.34 -8.05
N ASN A 42 8.89 -9.16 -7.57
CA ASN A 42 8.85 -8.77 -6.16
C ASN A 42 7.53 -8.11 -5.76
N ALA A 43 6.51 -8.09 -6.62
CA ALA A 43 5.22 -7.47 -6.30
C ALA A 43 4.53 -8.09 -5.07
N TRP A 44 4.93 -9.31 -4.68
CA TRP A 44 4.43 -10.03 -3.49
C TRP A 44 4.74 -9.31 -2.17
N VAL A 45 5.77 -8.43 -2.13
CA VAL A 45 6.10 -7.63 -0.93
C VAL A 45 5.00 -6.65 -0.53
N ILE A 46 4.04 -6.36 -1.42
CA ILE A 46 2.87 -5.53 -1.12
C ILE A 46 1.63 -6.40 -1.17
N ARG A 47 1.08 -6.76 -0.01
CA ARG A 47 -0.15 -7.55 0.11
C ARG A 47 -1.37 -6.65 0.26
N THR A 48 -2.46 -7.01 -0.41
CA THR A 48 -3.77 -6.39 -0.19
C THR A 48 -4.51 -7.12 0.93
N VAL A 49 -4.92 -6.37 1.95
CA VAL A 49 -5.81 -6.85 3.01
C VAL A 49 -7.21 -6.32 2.72
N LYS A 50 -8.09 -7.20 2.22
CA LYS A 50 -9.44 -6.83 1.76
C LYS A 50 -10.21 -6.08 2.86
N GLY A 51 -10.85 -4.98 2.49
CA GLY A 51 -11.59 -4.12 3.41
C GLY A 51 -10.73 -3.23 4.33
N HIS A 52 -9.41 -3.42 4.38
CA HIS A 52 -8.54 -2.69 5.32
C HIS A 52 -7.53 -1.80 4.58
N GLY A 53 -6.69 -2.38 3.72
CA GLY A 53 -5.62 -1.62 3.08
C GLY A 53 -4.48 -2.50 2.56
N TYR A 54 -3.25 -2.08 2.84
CA TYR A 54 -2.02 -2.68 2.31
C TYR A 54 -1.07 -3.05 3.43
N GLN A 55 -0.35 -4.14 3.24
CA GLN A 55 0.67 -4.63 4.17
C GLN A 55 1.98 -4.79 3.39
N TYR A 56 3.08 -4.37 4.01
CA TYR A 56 4.41 -4.61 3.48
C TYR A 56 4.98 -5.89 4.12
N ASN A 57 5.40 -6.83 3.27
CA ASN A 57 6.08 -8.06 3.65
C ASN A 57 7.55 -7.92 3.26
N ASP A 58 8.43 -7.91 4.25
CA ASP A 58 9.88 -7.85 4.08
C ASP A 58 10.54 -9.25 4.03
N THR A 59 9.78 -10.28 4.36
CA THR A 59 10.24 -11.66 4.42
C THR A 59 9.72 -12.43 3.21
N GLU A 60 10.65 -12.90 2.38
CA GLU A 60 10.39 -13.85 1.31
C GLU A 60 10.08 -15.20 1.98
N SER A 61 8.80 -15.60 1.99
CA SER A 61 8.33 -16.88 2.52
C SER A 61 7.69 -17.69 1.41
#